data_AF-A0A1J5KGX3-F1
#
_entry.id   AF-A0A1J5KGX3-F1
#
_cell.length_a   1.000
_cell.length_b   1.000
_cell.length_c   1.000
_cell.angle_alpha   90.00
_cell.angle_beta   90.00
_cell.angle_gamma   90.00
#
_symmetry.space_group_name_H-M   'P 1'
#
loop_
_entity.id
_entity.type
_entity.pdbx_description
1 polymer ?
#
loop_
_entity_poly.entity_id
_entity_poly.type
_entity_poly.pdbx_seq_one_letter_code
_entity_poly.pdbx_strand_id
1 'polypeptide(L)'
;MSNEIYDIANGFGFTFAQADECHDVSPEMFLSLIINEYGIKLIKREARLHSLVRTWIKTNARFLRTDALKKISLTFESVELSILASFCAIARENDSSSRWDKLIDFLRKRIVESTASLVPESYPEERMDSYLLEFGIRTRSISFQDLRKFKGRDWLIQNSPWIRNRLIMTVSARADMATYLGLYSDPTEESVCSQIFIGRSSYFSLKEDVSVINDFLPSYDCA
;
A
#
# COMPACT_ATOMS: atom_id res chain seq x y z
N MET A 1 -12.66 8.32 21.86
CA MET A 1 -12.73 8.02 20.42
C MET A 1 -11.29 7.77 19.98
N SER A 2 -10.86 6.50 19.91
CA SER A 2 -9.62 6.19 19.19
C SER A 2 -9.86 6.68 17.77
N ASN A 3 -8.91 7.44 17.28
CA ASN A 3 -9.09 8.19 16.06
C ASN A 3 -8.50 7.29 14.99
N GLU A 4 -9.28 6.29 14.55
CA GLU A 4 -8.90 5.18 13.65
C GLU A 4 -8.06 5.63 12.43
N ILE A 5 -8.37 6.83 11.90
CA ILE A 5 -7.62 7.52 10.84
C ILE A 5 -6.16 7.77 11.23
N TYR A 6 -5.90 8.10 12.50
CA TYR A 6 -4.59 8.33 13.05
C TYR A 6 -3.83 7.03 13.16
N ASP A 7 -4.43 5.94 13.63
CA ASP A 7 -3.79 4.61 13.68
C ASP A 7 -3.40 4.12 12.28
N ILE A 8 -4.27 4.35 11.30
CA ILE A 8 -4.00 4.06 9.89
C ILE A 8 -2.91 4.99 9.33
N ALA A 9 -2.92 6.26 9.70
CA ALA A 9 -1.85 7.14 9.28
C ALA A 9 -0.52 6.76 9.98
N ASN A 10 -0.53 6.28 11.22
CA ASN A 10 0.69 5.79 11.87
C ASN A 10 1.30 4.61 11.10
N GLY A 11 0.50 3.76 10.47
CA GLY A 11 1.02 2.67 9.61
C GLY A 11 1.73 3.10 8.34
N PHE A 12 1.52 4.35 7.92
CA PHE A 12 2.33 4.99 6.89
C PHE A 12 3.50 5.81 7.47
N GLY A 13 3.73 5.79 8.77
CA GLY A 13 4.76 6.60 9.45
C GLY A 13 4.39 8.07 9.58
N PHE A 14 3.11 8.39 9.68
CA PHE A 14 2.68 9.72 10.12
C PHE A 14 2.84 9.85 11.63
N THR A 15 3.43 10.93 12.13
CA THR A 15 3.52 11.13 13.59
C THR A 15 2.24 11.72 14.16
N PHE A 16 1.66 10.98 15.08
CA PHE A 16 0.73 11.53 16.06
C PHE A 16 1.19 11.12 17.45
N ALA A 17 1.09 12.04 18.41
CA ALA A 17 1.79 11.98 19.70
C ALA A 17 1.36 10.83 20.65
N GLN A 18 0.57 9.85 20.19
CA GLN A 18 -0.11 8.86 21.05
C GLN A 18 -0.18 7.44 20.45
N ALA A 19 0.66 7.06 19.49
CA ALA A 19 0.46 5.80 18.78
C ALA A 19 1.59 4.78 18.98
N ASP A 20 1.18 3.52 19.12
CA ASP A 20 2.07 2.36 19.16
C ASP A 20 2.60 2.00 17.77
N GLU A 21 3.88 1.64 17.76
CA GLU A 21 4.79 1.64 16.62
C GLU A 21 5.12 0.21 16.18
N CYS A 22 4.26 -0.45 15.39
CA CYS A 22 4.67 -1.48 14.44
C CYS A 22 3.43 -1.89 13.63
N HIS A 23 3.51 -1.87 12.30
CA HIS A 23 2.51 -2.54 11.47
C HIS A 23 3.15 -3.83 10.97
N ASP A 24 2.65 -4.96 11.48
CA ASP A 24 3.12 -6.30 11.12
C ASP A 24 2.77 -6.69 9.67
N VAL A 25 2.10 -5.81 8.94
CA VAL A 25 1.64 -6.04 7.57
C VAL A 25 2.54 -5.35 6.54
N SER A 26 2.62 -5.95 5.35
CA SER A 26 3.32 -5.36 4.22
C SER A 26 2.64 -4.04 3.79
N PRO A 27 3.38 -3.09 3.19
CA PRO A 27 2.79 -1.86 2.68
C PRO A 27 1.64 -2.06 1.68
N GLU A 28 1.67 -3.14 0.89
CA GLU A 28 0.60 -3.48 -0.06
C GLU A 28 -0.64 -4.00 0.67
N MET A 29 -0.45 -4.86 1.67
CA MET A 29 -1.55 -5.33 2.51
C MET A 29 -2.18 -4.15 3.26
N PHE A 30 -1.35 -3.23 3.74
CA PHE A 30 -1.84 -2.04 4.41
C PHE A 30 -2.69 -1.15 3.50
N LEU A 31 -2.20 -0.89 2.27
CA LEU A 31 -3.00 -0.22 1.24
C LEU A 31 -4.30 -0.97 0.96
N SER A 32 -4.25 -2.30 0.95
CA SER A 32 -5.43 -3.14 0.74
C SER A 32 -6.49 -2.96 1.81
N LEU A 33 -6.07 -3.02 3.08
CA LEU A 33 -6.94 -2.83 4.24
C LEU A 33 -7.65 -1.47 4.17
N ILE A 34 -6.89 -0.40 3.86
CA ILE A 34 -7.45 0.95 3.76
C ILE A 34 -8.45 1.07 2.61
N ILE A 35 -8.12 0.52 1.45
CA ILE A 35 -9.02 0.56 0.30
C ILE A 35 -10.30 -0.22 0.61
N ASN A 36 -10.22 -1.41 1.22
CA ASN A 36 -11.39 -2.21 1.58
C ASN A 36 -12.25 -1.58 2.66
N GLU A 37 -11.63 -1.03 3.72
CA GLU A 37 -12.34 -0.50 4.87
C GLU A 37 -13.01 0.84 4.55
N TYR A 38 -12.35 1.70 3.77
CA TYR A 38 -12.84 3.04 3.47
C TYR A 38 -13.47 3.15 2.10
N GLY A 39 -12.98 2.44 1.07
CA GLY A 39 -13.51 2.46 -0.29
C GLY A 39 -13.83 3.86 -0.79
N ILE A 40 -15.08 4.10 -1.20
CA ILE A 40 -15.57 5.43 -1.60
C ILE A 40 -15.39 6.49 -0.49
N LYS A 41 -15.52 6.12 0.80
CA LYS A 41 -15.38 7.06 1.92
C LYS A 41 -13.97 7.63 2.00
N LEU A 42 -12.94 6.90 1.58
CA LEU A 42 -11.56 7.40 1.48
C LEU A 42 -11.52 8.70 0.69
N ILE A 43 -12.37 8.80 -0.33
CA ILE A 43 -12.41 9.91 -1.28
C ILE A 43 -13.51 10.93 -0.93
N LYS A 44 -14.66 10.50 -0.40
CA LYS A 44 -15.83 11.36 -0.11
C LYS A 44 -15.89 11.94 1.30
N ARG A 45 -15.38 11.24 2.32
CA ARG A 45 -15.51 11.61 3.74
C ARG A 45 -14.16 11.82 4.41
N GLU A 46 -13.16 11.03 4.05
CA GLU A 46 -11.83 11.03 4.66
C GLU A 46 -10.73 11.59 3.74
N ALA A 47 -10.99 12.77 3.16
CA ALA A 47 -10.08 13.42 2.21
C ALA A 47 -8.66 13.66 2.77
N ARG A 48 -8.54 13.79 4.10
CA ARG A 48 -7.24 13.85 4.78
C ARG A 48 -6.50 12.53 4.61
N LEU A 49 -7.14 11.40 4.89
CA LEU A 49 -6.55 10.07 4.74
C LEU A 49 -6.12 9.83 3.29
N HIS A 50 -6.95 10.19 2.30
CA HIS A 50 -6.55 10.11 0.88
C HIS A 50 -5.31 10.95 0.56
N SER A 51 -5.23 12.19 1.06
CA SER A 51 -4.07 13.07 0.83
C SER A 51 -2.80 12.54 1.51
N LEU A 52 -2.95 11.95 2.69
CA LEU A 52 -1.87 11.28 3.43
C LEU A 52 -1.37 10.06 2.64
N VAL A 53 -2.27 9.17 2.22
CA VAL A 53 -1.93 7.99 1.40
C VAL A 53 -1.24 8.42 0.09
N ARG A 54 -1.79 9.41 -0.63
CA ARG A 54 -1.17 9.96 -1.85
C ARG A 54 0.25 10.44 -1.60
N THR A 55 0.47 11.20 -0.53
CA THR A 55 1.80 11.74 -0.20
C THR A 55 2.77 10.62 0.17
N TRP A 56 2.30 9.62 0.92
CA TRP A 56 3.09 8.45 1.25
C TRP A 56 3.50 7.67 0.00
N ILE A 57 2.54 7.35 -0.89
CA ILE A 57 2.81 6.63 -2.14
C ILE A 57 3.80 7.39 -3.00
N LYS A 58 3.58 8.70 -3.18
CA LYS A 58 4.51 9.58 -3.90
C LYS A 58 5.95 9.49 -3.39
N THR A 59 6.12 9.38 -2.06
CA THR A 59 7.45 9.35 -1.42
C THR A 59 8.07 7.94 -1.40
N ASN A 60 7.23 6.90 -1.31
CA ASN A 60 7.63 5.55 -0.96
C ASN A 60 7.31 4.50 -2.03
N ALA A 61 6.87 4.90 -3.23
CA ALA A 61 6.50 4.01 -4.35
C ALA A 61 7.54 2.93 -4.65
N ARG A 62 8.83 3.27 -4.57
CA ARG A 62 9.93 2.32 -4.80
C ARG A 62 9.90 1.11 -3.87
N PHE A 63 9.25 1.19 -2.72
CA PHE A 63 9.14 0.09 -1.76
C PHE A 63 7.97 -0.83 -2.04
N LEU A 64 7.05 -0.46 -2.94
CA LEU A 64 5.88 -1.25 -3.27
C LEU A 64 6.20 -2.36 -4.29
N ARG A 65 5.62 -3.55 -4.12
CA ARG A 65 5.64 -4.70 -5.03
C ARG A 65 4.41 -4.68 -5.93
N THR A 66 4.62 -4.41 -7.22
CA THR A 66 3.51 -4.40 -8.20
C THR A 66 2.87 -5.76 -8.40
N ASP A 67 3.61 -6.86 -8.23
CA ASP A 67 3.08 -8.22 -8.32
C ASP A 67 2.13 -8.56 -7.16
N ALA A 68 2.45 -8.10 -5.95
CA ALA A 68 1.56 -8.21 -4.78
C ALA A 68 0.30 -7.34 -4.97
N LEU A 69 0.45 -6.08 -5.38
CA LEU A 69 -0.70 -5.21 -5.71
C LEU A 69 -1.60 -5.81 -6.80
N LYS A 70 -1.00 -6.44 -7.82
CA LYS A 70 -1.74 -7.15 -8.86
C LYS A 70 -2.59 -8.28 -8.27
N LYS A 71 -2.04 -9.08 -7.35
CA LYS A 71 -2.77 -10.16 -6.68
C LYS A 71 -3.87 -9.64 -5.76
N ILE A 72 -3.58 -8.62 -4.96
CA ILE A 72 -4.58 -7.91 -4.14
C ILE A 72 -5.73 -7.43 -4.99
N SER A 73 -5.45 -6.80 -6.13
CA SER A 73 -6.50 -6.28 -7.01
C SER A 73 -7.49 -7.36 -7.47
N LEU A 74 -7.13 -8.64 -7.46
CA LEU A 74 -8.06 -9.73 -7.81
C LEU A 74 -9.25 -9.83 -6.86
N THR A 75 -9.09 -9.36 -5.61
CA THR A 75 -10.15 -9.36 -4.60
C THR A 75 -10.97 -8.07 -4.56
N PHE A 76 -10.63 -7.08 -5.38
CA PHE A 76 -11.29 -5.78 -5.39
C PHE A 76 -12.45 -5.71 -6.38
N GLU A 77 -13.48 -4.96 -6.00
CA GLU A 77 -14.55 -4.53 -6.89
C GLU A 77 -14.15 -3.26 -7.67
N SER A 78 -15.06 -2.77 -8.52
CA SER A 78 -14.83 -1.68 -9.46
C SER A 78 -14.19 -0.43 -8.84
N VAL A 79 -14.74 -0.01 -7.69
CA VAL A 79 -14.35 1.27 -7.06
C VAL A 79 -12.96 1.12 -6.45
N GLU A 80 -12.72 0.05 -5.71
CA GLU A 80 -11.45 -0.27 -5.07
C GLU A 80 -10.35 -0.43 -6.13
N LEU A 81 -10.67 -1.07 -7.26
CA LEU A 81 -9.78 -1.14 -8.43
C LEU A 81 -9.43 0.24 -8.98
N SER A 82 -10.41 1.13 -9.09
CA SER A 82 -10.22 2.49 -9.58
C SER A 82 -9.35 3.33 -8.62
N ILE A 83 -9.55 3.16 -7.31
CA ILE A 83 -8.73 3.81 -6.27
C ILE A 83 -7.29 3.30 -6.34
N LEU A 84 -7.11 1.98 -6.42
CA LEU A 84 -5.80 1.36 -6.55
C LEU A 84 -5.09 1.82 -7.83
N ALA A 85 -5.82 1.95 -8.94
CA ALA A 85 -5.26 2.43 -10.20
C ALA A 85 -4.78 3.88 -10.10
N SER A 86 -5.55 4.75 -9.42
CA SER A 86 -5.13 6.13 -9.11
C SER A 86 -3.83 6.16 -8.30
N PHE A 87 -3.75 5.33 -7.26
CA PHE A 87 -2.54 5.15 -6.45
C PHE A 87 -1.33 4.68 -7.28
N CYS A 88 -1.54 3.73 -8.20
CA CYS A 88 -0.47 3.27 -9.11
C CYS A 88 -0.01 4.38 -10.07
N ALA A 89 -0.92 5.22 -10.56
CA ALA A 89 -0.56 6.34 -11.44
C ALA A 89 0.23 7.44 -10.70
N ILE A 90 -0.12 7.70 -9.43
CA ILE A 90 0.67 8.57 -8.54
C ILE A 90 2.07 7.97 -8.30
N ALA A 91 2.15 6.65 -8.07
CA ALA A 91 3.43 5.96 -7.87
C ALA A 91 4.34 6.11 -9.10
N ARG A 92 3.78 5.97 -10.31
CA ARG A 92 4.48 6.14 -11.59
C ARG A 92 5.13 7.52 -11.75
N GLU A 93 4.55 8.59 -11.23
CA GLU A 93 5.15 9.94 -11.31
C GLU A 93 6.55 10.01 -10.68
N ASN A 94 6.78 9.20 -9.65
CA ASN A 94 7.98 9.27 -8.80
C ASN A 94 8.89 8.06 -8.96
N ASP A 95 8.39 6.99 -9.56
CA ASP A 95 9.15 5.82 -9.97
C ASP A 95 8.81 5.51 -11.44
N SER A 96 9.71 5.90 -12.34
CA SER A 96 9.56 5.74 -13.79
C SER A 96 9.74 4.30 -14.29
N SER A 97 9.70 3.30 -13.39
CA SER A 97 9.77 1.90 -13.76
C SER A 97 8.52 1.45 -14.53
N SER A 98 8.74 0.76 -15.66
CA SER A 98 7.67 0.19 -16.50
C SER A 98 6.77 -0.83 -15.79
N ARG A 99 7.14 -1.27 -14.58
CA ARG A 99 6.31 -2.11 -13.72
C ARG A 99 4.97 -1.45 -13.40
N TRP A 100 4.94 -0.12 -13.25
CA TRP A 100 3.73 0.63 -12.94
C TRP A 100 2.79 0.69 -14.14
N ASP A 101 3.32 0.95 -15.34
CA ASP A 101 2.51 0.97 -16.57
C ASP A 101 1.83 -0.37 -16.80
N LYS A 102 2.56 -1.48 -16.65
CA LYS A 102 2.00 -2.84 -16.77
C LYS A 102 0.88 -3.11 -15.77
N LEU A 103 1.01 -2.61 -14.54
CA LEU A 103 -0.01 -2.76 -13.51
C LEU A 103 -1.22 -1.88 -13.81
N ILE A 104 -1.03 -0.61 -14.17
CA ILE A 104 -2.10 0.32 -14.53
C ILE A 104 -2.90 -0.24 -15.72
N ASP A 105 -2.24 -0.74 -16.76
CA ASP A 105 -2.90 -1.34 -17.92
C ASP A 105 -3.71 -2.60 -17.54
N PHE A 106 -3.18 -3.42 -16.63
CA PHE A 106 -3.91 -4.56 -16.09
C PHE A 106 -5.17 -4.13 -15.33
N LEU A 107 -5.07 -3.09 -14.48
CA LEU A 107 -6.19 -2.58 -13.70
C LEU A 107 -7.26 -1.95 -14.61
N ARG A 108 -6.85 -1.12 -15.58
CA ARG A 108 -7.76 -0.47 -16.55
C ARG A 108 -8.65 -1.47 -17.28
N LYS A 109 -8.08 -2.59 -17.74
CA LYS A 109 -8.85 -3.64 -18.42
C LYS A 109 -9.97 -4.21 -17.55
N ARG A 110 -9.77 -4.27 -16.23
CA ARG A 110 -10.76 -4.80 -15.28
C ARG A 110 -11.77 -3.74 -14.81
N ILE A 111 -11.39 -2.46 -14.79
CA ILE A 111 -12.31 -1.36 -14.47
C ILE A 111 -13.42 -1.25 -15.53
N VAL A 112 -13.08 -1.42 -16.83
CA VAL A 112 -14.01 -1.27 -17.95
C VAL A 112 -15.18 -2.26 -17.90
N GLU A 113 -15.02 -3.41 -17.24
CA GLU A 113 -16.09 -4.41 -17.07
C GLU A 113 -17.14 -4.01 -16.02
N SER A 114 -16.96 -2.90 -15.29
CA SER A 114 -17.78 -2.54 -14.13
C SER A 114 -18.04 -1.03 -13.96
N THR A 115 -18.30 -0.31 -15.04
CA THR A 115 -18.41 1.15 -15.08
C THR A 115 -19.71 1.70 -14.45
N ALA A 116 -19.80 1.68 -13.13
CA ALA A 116 -20.66 2.61 -12.40
C ALA A 116 -20.00 3.99 -12.39
N SER A 117 -20.39 4.87 -13.32
CA SER A 117 -20.03 6.28 -13.26
C SER A 117 -20.60 6.89 -11.97
N LEU A 118 -19.74 7.31 -11.04
CA LEU A 118 -20.15 7.87 -9.74
C LEU A 118 -20.42 9.40 -9.79
N VAL A 119 -20.77 9.93 -10.97
CA VAL A 119 -20.81 11.38 -11.27
C VAL A 119 -22.25 11.88 -11.44
N PRO A 120 -22.73 12.81 -10.59
CA PRO A 120 -23.94 13.58 -10.88
C PRO A 120 -23.71 14.58 -12.02
N GLU A 121 -24.71 14.82 -12.86
CA GLU A 121 -24.62 15.67 -14.07
C GLU A 121 -24.15 17.13 -13.83
N SER A 122 -24.22 17.63 -12.60
CA SER A 122 -23.92 19.02 -12.24
C SER A 122 -22.52 19.26 -11.63
N TYR A 123 -21.57 18.34 -11.82
CA TYR A 123 -20.29 18.35 -11.11
C TYR A 123 -19.17 19.17 -11.81
N PRO A 124 -18.49 20.12 -11.13
CA PRO A 124 -17.43 20.95 -11.73
C PRO A 124 -16.08 20.21 -11.87
N GLU A 125 -15.44 20.30 -13.04
CA GLU A 125 -14.22 19.53 -13.40
C GLU A 125 -12.90 20.10 -12.83
N GLU A 126 -12.83 21.41 -12.55
CA GLU A 126 -11.56 22.14 -12.33
C GLU A 126 -10.89 21.96 -10.95
N ARG A 127 -11.43 21.11 -10.06
CA ARG A 127 -10.92 20.96 -8.67
C ARG A 127 -10.57 19.53 -8.28
N MET A 128 -10.30 18.69 -9.27
CA MET A 128 -10.12 17.26 -9.06
C MET A 128 -8.71 16.81 -9.39
N ASP A 129 -8.26 15.80 -8.67
CA ASP A 129 -7.02 15.09 -8.96
C ASP A 129 -7.13 14.44 -10.35
N SER A 130 -6.19 14.75 -11.24
CA SER A 130 -6.18 14.23 -12.62
C SER A 130 -6.10 12.71 -12.66
N TYR A 131 -5.48 12.06 -11.67
CA TYR A 131 -5.43 10.60 -11.60
C TYR A 131 -6.76 10.00 -11.20
N LEU A 132 -7.47 10.61 -10.24
CA LEU A 132 -8.83 10.18 -9.91
C LEU A 132 -9.73 10.30 -11.14
N LEU A 133 -9.65 11.43 -11.85
CA LEU A 133 -10.34 11.65 -13.11
C LEU A 133 -10.07 10.57 -14.16
N GLU A 134 -8.79 10.24 -14.36
CA GLU A 134 -8.33 9.24 -15.31
C GLU A 134 -8.97 7.86 -15.05
N PHE A 135 -9.22 7.52 -13.79
CA PHE A 135 -9.84 6.25 -13.40
C PHE A 135 -11.33 6.39 -13.05
N GLY A 136 -12.02 7.41 -13.57
CA GLY A 136 -13.46 7.55 -13.43
C GLY A 136 -13.96 7.99 -12.04
N ILE A 137 -13.05 8.45 -11.17
CA ILE A 137 -13.35 8.93 -9.82
C ILE A 137 -13.43 10.46 -9.85
N ARG A 138 -14.62 11.02 -9.55
CA ARG A 138 -14.82 12.48 -9.47
C ARG A 138 -15.16 12.92 -8.02
N THR A 139 -14.31 13.74 -7.39
CA THR A 139 -14.46 14.22 -5.98
C THR A 139 -13.93 15.65 -5.76
N ARG A 140 -14.26 16.29 -4.62
CA ARG A 140 -14.00 17.72 -4.34
C ARG A 140 -12.74 17.88 -3.49
N SER A 141 -11.83 18.77 -3.89
CA SER A 141 -10.67 19.17 -3.08
C SER A 141 -11.03 20.11 -1.90
N ILE A 142 -10.32 19.97 -0.78
CA ILE A 142 -10.18 21.00 0.27
C ILE A 142 -8.68 21.17 0.56
N SER A 143 -8.20 22.40 0.81
CA SER A 143 -6.77 22.70 0.95
C SER A 143 -6.17 22.19 2.26
N PHE A 144 -5.00 21.58 2.17
CA PHE A 144 -4.26 21.01 3.31
C PHE A 144 -3.00 21.83 3.60
N GLN A 145 -3.14 22.90 4.36
CA GLN A 145 -1.99 23.65 4.89
C GLN A 145 -1.52 22.94 6.17
N ASP A 146 -0.57 22.01 6.01
CA ASP A 146 0.62 21.85 6.86
C ASP A 146 1.33 20.50 6.59
N LEU A 147 2.31 20.52 5.71
CA LEU A 147 3.23 19.42 5.38
C LEU A 147 4.30 19.17 6.46
N ARG A 148 4.01 19.39 7.76
CA ARG A 148 5.01 19.35 8.85
C ARG A 148 4.94 18.10 9.75
N LYS A 149 4.20 17.05 9.37
CA LYS A 149 3.88 15.89 10.25
C LYS A 149 4.35 14.52 9.73
N PHE A 150 5.29 14.49 8.79
CA PHE A 150 5.79 13.26 8.19
C PHE A 150 7.08 12.81 8.85
N LYS A 151 7.17 11.54 9.23
CA LYS A 151 8.48 10.95 9.51
C LYS A 151 9.24 10.76 8.19
N GLY A 152 10.54 11.04 8.23
CA GLY A 152 11.41 10.84 7.09
C GLY A 152 11.65 9.36 6.79
N ARG A 153 12.27 9.11 5.64
CA ARG A 153 12.65 7.77 5.19
C ARG A 153 13.43 6.99 6.26
N ASP A 154 14.38 7.62 6.94
CA ASP A 154 15.25 6.93 7.92
C ASP A 154 14.46 6.35 9.09
N TRP A 155 13.44 7.09 9.57
CA TRP A 155 12.54 6.59 10.61
C TRP A 155 11.72 5.40 10.10
N LEU A 156 11.19 5.46 8.86
CA LEU A 156 10.46 4.33 8.27
C LEU A 156 11.32 3.06 8.19
N ILE A 157 12.61 3.20 7.86
CA ILE A 157 13.53 2.06 7.78
C ILE A 157 13.77 1.44 9.15
N GLN A 158 13.84 2.27 10.20
CA GLN A 158 14.06 1.80 11.56
C GLN A 158 12.82 1.09 12.14
N ASN A 159 11.62 1.54 11.78
CA ASN A 159 10.37 1.14 12.41
C ASN A 159 9.46 0.26 11.53
N SER A 160 9.83 -0.01 10.27
CA SER A 160 9.10 -0.94 9.40
C SER A 160 10.03 -2.08 8.97
N PRO A 161 9.89 -3.27 9.59
CA PRO A 161 10.61 -4.49 9.21
C PRO A 161 10.55 -4.79 7.71
N TRP A 162 9.38 -4.58 7.11
CA TRP A 162 9.13 -4.77 5.68
C TRP A 162 9.98 -3.83 4.83
N ILE A 163 9.99 -2.52 5.13
CA ILE A 163 10.79 -1.53 4.39
C ILE A 163 12.29 -1.81 4.59
N ARG A 164 12.71 -2.14 5.82
CA ARG A 164 14.10 -2.47 6.15
C ARG A 164 14.62 -3.64 5.31
N ASN A 165 13.88 -4.74 5.31
CA ASN A 165 14.28 -5.95 4.59
C ASN A 165 14.25 -5.75 3.08
N ARG A 166 13.29 -4.98 2.55
CA ARG A 166 13.24 -4.60 1.13
C ARG A 166 14.39 -3.71 0.68
N LEU A 167 15.01 -2.95 1.59
CA LEU A 167 16.23 -2.21 1.29
C LEU A 167 17.47 -3.10 1.21
N ILE A 168 17.56 -4.08 2.12
CA ILE A 168 18.70 -5.00 2.19
C ILE A 168 18.65 -6.01 1.04
N MET A 169 17.48 -6.61 0.82
CA MET A 169 17.28 -7.75 -0.07
C MET A 169 16.54 -7.40 -1.37
N THR A 170 16.38 -6.11 -1.67
CA THR A 170 15.54 -5.56 -2.74
C THR A 170 14.04 -5.81 -2.56
N VAL A 171 13.22 -5.10 -3.33
CA VAL A 171 11.76 -5.20 -3.29
C VAL A 171 11.31 -6.49 -3.97
N SER A 172 11.21 -7.56 -3.18
CA SER A 172 10.99 -8.92 -3.66
C SER A 172 10.22 -9.77 -2.66
N ALA A 173 9.66 -10.89 -3.14
CA ALA A 173 9.03 -11.91 -2.31
C ALA A 173 9.98 -12.50 -1.25
N ARG A 174 11.28 -12.53 -1.53
CA ARG A 174 12.30 -13.02 -0.59
C ARG A 174 12.40 -12.13 0.66
N ALA A 175 12.50 -10.82 0.45
CA ALA A 175 12.56 -9.84 1.54
C ALA A 175 11.32 -9.90 2.42
N ASP A 176 10.17 -10.07 1.80
CA ASP A 176 8.88 -10.17 2.46
C ASP A 176 8.72 -11.46 3.26
N MET A 177 9.19 -12.58 2.71
CA MET A 177 9.21 -13.87 3.41
C MET A 177 10.16 -13.85 4.60
N ALA A 178 11.35 -13.27 4.46
CA ALA A 178 12.26 -13.07 5.58
C ALA A 178 11.62 -12.22 6.69
N THR A 179 10.93 -11.15 6.30
CA THR A 179 10.19 -10.30 7.26
C THR A 179 9.12 -11.08 8.00
N TYR A 180 8.24 -11.77 7.28
CA TYR A 180 7.12 -12.50 7.87
C TYR A 180 7.61 -13.62 8.80
N LEU A 181 8.60 -14.40 8.36
CA LEU A 181 9.17 -15.47 9.18
C LEU A 181 9.94 -14.93 10.40
N GLY A 182 10.42 -13.68 10.37
CA GLY A 182 11.05 -13.03 11.52
C GLY A 182 10.05 -12.44 12.53
N LEU A 183 8.83 -12.12 12.09
CA LEU A 183 7.76 -11.58 12.94
C LEU A 183 6.93 -12.66 13.64
N TYR A 184 6.82 -13.85 13.05
CA TYR A 184 5.95 -14.92 13.54
C TYR A 184 6.74 -16.19 13.87
N SER A 185 6.51 -16.77 15.05
CA SER A 185 7.26 -17.94 15.55
C SER A 185 6.95 -19.24 14.81
N ASP A 186 5.68 -19.47 14.46
CA ASP A 186 5.21 -20.73 13.83
C ASP A 186 4.30 -20.49 12.61
N PRO A 187 4.80 -19.81 11.55
CA PRO A 187 4.00 -19.49 10.39
C PRO A 187 3.73 -20.72 9.52
N THR A 188 2.44 -20.97 9.22
CA THR A 188 2.05 -22.04 8.29
C THR A 188 2.32 -21.63 6.84
N GLU A 189 2.56 -22.60 5.95
CA GLU A 189 2.75 -22.37 4.50
C GLU A 189 1.65 -21.49 3.90
N GLU A 190 0.40 -21.79 4.25
CA GLU A 190 -0.79 -21.09 3.78
C GLU A 190 -0.82 -19.63 4.27
N SER A 191 -0.48 -19.40 5.54
CA SER A 191 -0.39 -18.04 6.10
C SER A 191 0.68 -17.21 5.39
N VAL A 192 1.85 -17.78 5.13
CA VAL A 192 2.96 -17.10 4.44
C VAL A 192 2.55 -16.74 3.01
N CYS A 193 1.97 -17.71 2.27
CA CYS A 193 1.58 -17.50 0.89
C CYS A 193 0.48 -16.44 0.73
N SER A 194 -0.50 -16.44 1.63
CA SER A 194 -1.61 -15.48 1.62
C SER A 194 -1.15 -14.07 2.00
N GLN A 195 -0.34 -13.93 3.05
CA GLN A 195 0.09 -12.62 3.56
C GLN A 195 1.13 -11.92 2.68
N ILE A 196 2.00 -12.68 2.00
CA ILE A 196 3.05 -12.14 1.12
C ILE A 196 2.62 -12.11 -0.35
N PHE A 197 1.43 -12.67 -0.65
CA PHE A 197 0.90 -12.84 -1.99
C PHE A 197 1.87 -13.57 -2.91
N ILE A 198 2.31 -14.78 -2.52
CA ILE A 198 3.17 -15.65 -3.33
C ILE A 198 2.49 -17.00 -3.61
N GLY A 199 2.91 -17.66 -4.69
CA GLY A 199 2.43 -19.01 -4.97
C GLY A 199 3.19 -20.05 -4.16
N ARG A 200 2.56 -21.20 -3.93
CA ARG A 200 3.17 -22.34 -3.23
C ARG A 200 4.55 -22.75 -3.80
N SER A 201 4.67 -22.79 -5.12
CA SER A 201 5.94 -23.10 -5.78
C SER A 201 7.03 -22.09 -5.44
N SER A 202 6.70 -20.79 -5.43
CA SER A 202 7.63 -19.72 -5.06
C SER A 202 8.01 -19.78 -3.58
N TYR A 203 7.09 -20.17 -2.70
CA TYR A 203 7.39 -20.38 -1.28
C TYR A 203 8.49 -21.43 -1.10
N PHE A 204 8.35 -22.60 -1.71
CA PHE A 204 9.37 -23.65 -1.58
C PHE A 204 10.71 -23.26 -2.17
N SER A 205 10.74 -22.54 -3.30
CA SER A 205 12.00 -22.07 -3.89
C SER A 205 12.71 -21.01 -3.03
N LEU A 206 11.96 -20.23 -2.24
CA LEU A 206 12.51 -19.15 -1.42
C LEU A 206 12.83 -19.60 0.01
N LYS A 207 12.21 -20.67 0.50
CA LYS A 207 12.30 -21.09 1.90
C LYS A 207 13.74 -21.36 2.34
N GLU A 208 14.52 -22.05 1.52
CA GLU A 208 15.92 -22.38 1.81
C GLU A 208 16.80 -21.12 1.82
N ASP A 209 16.63 -20.23 0.83
CA ASP A 209 17.34 -18.95 0.79
C ASP A 209 17.06 -18.10 2.05
N VAL A 210 15.80 -18.07 2.47
CA VAL A 210 15.35 -17.23 3.59
C VAL A 210 15.78 -17.83 4.94
N SER A 211 15.81 -19.15 5.11
CA SER A 211 16.27 -19.76 6.36
C SER A 211 17.73 -19.38 6.64
N VAL A 212 18.58 -19.37 5.61
CA VAL A 212 19.98 -18.93 5.76
C VAL A 212 20.07 -17.47 6.17
N ILE A 213 19.19 -16.60 5.65
CA ILE A 213 19.21 -15.16 5.95
C ILE A 213 18.71 -14.88 7.36
N ASN A 214 17.66 -15.56 7.81
CA ASN A 214 17.05 -15.32 9.11
C ASN A 214 17.99 -15.65 10.27
N ASP A 215 18.93 -16.58 10.09
CA ASP A 215 19.98 -16.86 11.08
C ASP A 215 20.89 -15.64 11.36
N PHE A 216 20.89 -14.64 10.47
CA PHE A 216 21.70 -13.42 10.58
C PHE A 216 20.89 -12.15 10.84
N LEU A 217 19.54 -12.23 10.78
CA LEU A 217 18.69 -11.07 11.03
C LEU A 217 18.28 -11.01 12.51
N PRO A 218 18.33 -9.82 13.14
CA PRO A 218 17.85 -9.68 14.52
C PRO A 218 16.34 -9.95 14.57
N SER A 219 15.90 -10.60 15.65
CA SER A 219 14.49 -10.74 15.97
C SER A 219 13.81 -9.37 16.03
N TYR A 220 12.56 -9.31 15.60
CA TYR A 220 11.76 -8.10 15.64
C TYR A 220 10.92 -8.12 16.91
N ASP A 221 11.17 -7.19 17.82
CA ASP A 221 10.24 -6.93 18.92
C ASP A 221 9.19 -5.94 18.39
N CYS A 222 8.08 -6.44 17.86
CA CYS A 222 6.88 -5.60 17.71
C CYS A 222 6.18 -5.59 19.07
N ALA A 223 6.16 -4.40 19.69
CA ALA A 223 5.68 -4.15 21.04
C ALA A 223 4.16 -4.31 21.15
#